data_AF-A0A6J6EPV3-F1
#
_entry.id   AF-A0A6J6EPV3-F1
#
_cell.length_a   1.000
_cell.length_b   1.000
_cell.length_c   1.000
_cell.angle_alpha   90.00
_cell.angle_beta   90.00
_cell.angle_gamma   90.00
#
_symmetry.space_group_name_H-M   'P 1'
#
loop_
_entity.id
_entity.type
_entity.pdbx_description
1 polymer ?
#
loop_
_entity_poly.entity_id
_entity_poly.type
_entity_poly.pdbx_seq_one_letter_code
_entity_poly.pdbx_strand_id
1 'polypeptide(L)'
;MPLAHVSTSPALAHTSLDLSTPSNNQSIEFMPTELSTTFDEDLIEIEGEVVNTLELQSADGTNYLLSTAKIAGPVVSAKVGDGDYPAGSYLLKFRVVSADGHPVSGEISFSTQSATTIGAMPSEPVTTSYVPEPVDSSTNTLLFILGGLMLLVGILFGIKGKRGTWRK
;
A
#
# COMPACT_ATOMS: atom_id res chain seq x y z
N MET A 1 16.13 58.03 -20.24
CA MET A 1 16.50 57.23 -19.05
C MET A 1 15.24 56.57 -18.52
N PRO A 2 14.85 55.35 -18.96
CA PRO A 2 13.66 54.71 -18.40
C PRO A 2 13.97 54.19 -16.99
N LEU A 3 13.06 54.45 -16.06
CA LEU A 3 13.12 54.03 -14.67
C LEU A 3 12.71 52.55 -14.59
N ALA A 4 13.68 51.67 -14.32
CA ALA A 4 13.42 50.25 -14.12
C ALA A 4 12.61 50.05 -12.83
N HIS A 5 11.38 49.56 -12.96
CA HIS A 5 10.58 49.12 -11.83
C HIS A 5 11.07 47.72 -11.43
N VAL A 6 11.72 47.63 -10.27
CA VAL A 6 12.02 46.35 -9.64
C VAL A 6 10.73 45.85 -9.02
N SER A 7 10.08 44.90 -9.67
CA SER A 7 8.95 44.18 -9.08
C SER A 7 9.52 43.21 -8.04
N THR A 8 9.41 43.55 -6.75
CA THR A 8 9.67 42.59 -5.68
C THR A 8 8.44 41.68 -5.59
N SER A 9 8.57 40.42 -6.00
CA SER A 9 7.54 39.43 -5.67
C SER A 9 7.51 39.28 -4.15
N PRO A 10 6.33 39.26 -3.51
CA PRO A 10 6.26 38.92 -2.10
C PRO A 10 6.85 37.51 -1.95
N ALA A 11 7.91 37.38 -1.15
CA ALA A 11 8.36 36.07 -0.72
C ALA A 11 7.26 35.50 0.17
N LEU A 12 6.56 34.46 -0.30
CA LEU A 12 5.64 33.66 0.52
C LEU A 12 6.50 32.82 1.47
N ALA A 13 6.95 33.44 2.56
CA ALA A 13 7.70 32.82 3.65
C ALA A 13 6.70 32.37 4.72
N HIS A 14 5.86 31.41 4.37
CA HIS A 14 4.97 30.75 5.31
C HIS A 14 5.40 29.30 5.43
N THR A 15 5.30 28.75 6.64
CA THR A 15 5.57 27.34 6.93
C THR A 15 4.88 26.44 5.92
N SER A 16 5.65 25.53 5.35
CA SER A 16 5.22 24.62 4.30
C SER A 16 5.29 23.17 4.75
N LEU A 17 4.39 22.35 4.21
CA LEU A 17 4.36 20.93 4.48
C LEU A 17 5.51 20.25 3.74
N ASP A 18 6.45 19.67 4.48
CA ASP A 18 7.61 18.96 3.94
C ASP A 18 7.30 17.48 3.67
N LEU A 19 6.71 16.78 4.65
CA LEU A 19 6.47 15.35 4.59
C LEU A 19 5.14 14.98 5.27
N SER A 20 4.51 13.91 4.79
CA SER A 20 3.36 13.29 5.44
C SER A 20 3.44 11.77 5.41
N THR A 21 2.92 11.15 6.47
CA THR A 21 2.71 9.70 6.56
C THR A 21 1.24 9.44 6.92
N PRO A 22 0.45 8.84 6.01
CA PRO A 22 0.74 8.53 4.61
C PRO A 22 1.08 9.77 3.77
N SER A 23 1.82 9.57 2.68
CA SER A 23 2.12 10.64 1.73
C SER A 23 0.89 11.00 0.89
N ASN A 24 0.88 12.21 0.34
CA ASN A 24 -0.23 12.66 -0.51
C ASN A 24 -0.42 11.75 -1.73
N ASN A 25 -1.67 11.35 -1.95
CA ASN A 25 -2.14 10.37 -2.92
C ASN A 25 -1.55 8.95 -2.76
N GLN A 26 -0.97 8.62 -1.60
CA GLN A 26 -0.46 7.28 -1.36
C GLN A 26 -1.63 6.28 -1.27
N SER A 27 -1.50 5.14 -1.93
CA SER A 27 -2.35 3.97 -1.67
C SER A 27 -1.65 3.07 -0.66
N ILE A 28 -2.30 2.81 0.46
CA ILE A 28 -1.81 1.98 1.55
C ILE A 28 -2.63 0.70 1.65
N GLU A 29 -1.99 -0.38 2.10
CA GLU A 29 -2.64 -1.66 2.32
C GLU A 29 -3.32 -1.71 3.70
N PHE A 30 -2.67 -1.10 4.70
CA PHE A 30 -3.12 -1.11 6.08
C PHE A 30 -3.14 0.28 6.69
N MET A 31 -4.15 0.56 7.52
CA MET A 31 -4.21 1.83 8.24
C MET A 31 -3.08 1.87 9.28
N PRO A 32 -2.21 2.89 9.26
CA PRO A 32 -1.10 2.97 10.21
C PRO A 32 -1.62 3.20 11.63
N THR A 33 -0.78 2.89 12.62
CA THR A 33 -1.05 3.18 14.04
C THR A 33 -1.01 4.67 14.35
N GLU A 34 -0.29 5.45 13.54
CA GLU A 34 -0.07 6.87 13.73
C GLU A 34 -0.05 7.57 12.37
N LEU A 35 -0.68 8.74 12.32
CA LEU A 35 -0.61 9.67 11.20
C LEU A 35 0.27 10.84 11.60
N SER A 36 1.08 11.34 10.67
CA SER A 36 1.96 12.46 10.95
C SER A 36 2.19 13.37 9.75
N THR A 37 2.48 14.64 10.06
CA THR A 37 2.92 15.64 9.10
C THR A 37 4.13 16.37 9.66
N THR A 38 5.10 16.65 8.80
CA THR A 38 6.33 17.38 9.11
C THR A 38 6.37 18.66 8.29
N PHE A 39 6.79 19.75 8.92
CA PHE A 39 6.91 21.07 8.31
C PHE A 39 8.38 21.52 8.24
N ASP A 40 8.64 22.57 7.49
CA ASP A 40 9.96 23.21 7.37
C ASP A 40 10.35 24.08 8.59
N GLU A 41 9.40 24.33 9.49
CA GLU A 41 9.57 25.09 10.72
C GLU A 41 8.99 24.35 11.94
N ASP A 42 9.52 24.68 13.12
CA ASP A 42 9.00 24.17 14.39
C ASP A 42 7.56 24.65 14.63
N LEU A 43 6.77 23.82 15.33
CA LEU A 43 5.39 24.12 15.69
C LEU A 43 5.29 24.63 17.13
N ILE A 44 4.39 25.58 17.37
CA ILE A 44 4.11 26.13 18.70
C ILE A 44 3.19 25.18 19.46
N GLU A 45 3.50 24.97 20.74
CA GLU A 45 2.60 24.34 21.71
C GLU A 45 2.28 25.33 22.83
N ILE A 46 1.01 25.45 23.19
CA ILE A 46 0.54 26.30 24.29
C ILE A 46 -0.06 25.39 25.35
N GLU A 47 0.52 25.43 26.56
CA GLU A 47 0.08 24.58 27.66
C GLU A 47 -1.40 24.88 28.00
N GLY A 48 -2.23 23.83 27.96
CA GLY A 48 -3.66 23.94 28.24
C GLY A 48 -4.54 24.35 27.06
N GLU A 49 -3.96 24.60 25.87
CA GLU A 49 -4.71 24.96 24.66
C GLU A 49 -4.44 23.99 23.50
N VAL A 50 -5.48 23.71 22.70
CA VAL A 50 -5.36 22.90 21.48
C VAL A 50 -5.23 23.83 20.29
N VAL A 51 -4.00 24.20 19.95
CA VAL A 51 -3.71 25.08 18.80
C VAL A 51 -3.36 24.33 17.52
N ASN A 52 -2.96 23.05 17.64
CA ASN A 52 -2.66 22.15 16.52
C ASN A 52 -3.65 20.98 16.51
N THR A 53 -4.19 20.65 15.35
CA THR A 53 -5.15 19.55 15.18
C THR A 53 -4.82 18.69 13.97
N LEU A 54 -5.14 17.40 14.10
CA LEU A 54 -5.24 16.44 13.00
C LEU A 54 -6.63 15.83 13.04
N GLU A 55 -7.26 15.72 11.87
CA GLU A 55 -8.59 15.12 11.71
C GLU A 55 -8.56 14.15 10.53
N LEU A 56 -9.15 12.95 10.72
CA LEU A 56 -9.25 11.95 9.67
C LEU A 56 -10.72 11.82 9.23
N GLN A 57 -10.96 11.96 7.93
CA GLN A 57 -12.27 11.84 7.32
C GLN A 57 -12.21 10.97 6.06
N SER A 58 -13.20 10.10 5.82
CA SER A 58 -13.33 9.42 4.51
C SER A 58 -14.12 10.26 3.52
N ALA A 59 -14.03 9.91 2.23
CA ALA A 59 -14.68 10.65 1.14
C ALA A 59 -16.22 10.71 1.23
N ASP A 60 -16.85 9.85 2.03
CA ASP A 60 -18.28 9.87 2.35
C ASP A 60 -18.64 10.87 3.48
N GLY A 61 -17.64 11.53 4.08
CA GLY A 61 -17.80 12.48 5.18
C GLY A 61 -17.71 11.84 6.58
N THR A 62 -17.50 10.52 6.68
CA THR A 62 -17.35 9.85 7.97
C THR A 62 -16.04 10.27 8.65
N ASN A 63 -16.12 10.72 9.90
CA ASN A 63 -14.95 11.09 10.71
C ASN A 63 -14.46 9.89 11.52
N TYR A 64 -13.15 9.74 11.60
CA TYR A 64 -12.48 8.71 12.39
C TYR A 64 -11.77 9.34 13.58
N LEU A 65 -11.77 8.61 14.69
CA LEU A 65 -11.17 9.07 15.92
C LEU A 65 -9.64 9.08 15.78
N LEU A 66 -9.03 10.22 16.10
CA LEU A 66 -7.60 10.35 16.33
C LEU A 66 -7.37 10.75 17.79
N SER A 67 -6.21 10.38 18.35
CA SER A 67 -5.79 10.94 19.63
C SER A 67 -5.59 12.46 19.52
N THR A 68 -5.46 13.14 20.66
CA THR A 68 -4.95 14.51 20.68
C THR A 68 -3.61 14.57 19.93
N ALA A 69 -3.44 15.65 19.16
CA ALA A 69 -2.22 15.91 18.42
C ALA A 69 -1.03 16.03 19.39
N LYS A 70 0.08 15.38 19.04
CA LYS A 70 1.35 15.46 19.75
C LYS A 70 2.36 16.19 18.87
N ILE A 71 3.02 17.18 19.47
CA ILE A 71 4.04 18.00 18.81
C ILE A 71 5.44 17.54 19.21
N ALA A 72 6.35 17.49 18.23
CA ALA A 72 7.77 17.24 18.45
C ALA A 72 8.58 18.06 17.42
N GLY A 73 8.96 19.29 17.79
CA GLY A 73 9.63 20.23 16.89
C GLY A 73 8.73 20.54 15.67
N PRO A 74 9.15 20.20 14.44
CA PRO A 74 8.37 20.47 13.23
C PRO A 74 7.30 19.40 12.93
N VAL A 75 7.16 18.39 13.80
CA VAL A 75 6.27 17.25 13.56
C VAL A 75 5.01 17.36 14.41
N VAL A 76 3.85 17.18 13.77
CA VAL A 76 2.58 16.89 14.43
C VAL A 76 2.16 15.45 14.11
N SER A 77 1.71 14.73 15.14
CA SER A 77 1.33 13.33 15.02
C SER A 77 0.07 13.03 15.84
N ALA A 78 -0.71 12.05 15.41
CA ALA A 78 -1.86 11.55 16.17
C ALA A 78 -2.03 10.05 15.95
N LYS A 79 -2.32 9.32 17.04
CA LYS A 79 -2.63 7.89 16.97
C LYS A 79 -4.00 7.70 16.35
N VAL A 80 -4.09 6.71 15.48
CA VAL A 80 -5.37 6.30 14.90
C VAL A 80 -6.15 5.51 15.94
N GLY A 81 -7.46 5.76 16.06
CA GLY A 81 -8.32 5.05 17.01
C GLY A 81 -8.76 3.69 16.48
N ASP A 82 -8.89 2.70 17.37
CA ASP A 82 -9.33 1.36 16.98
C ASP A 82 -10.67 1.38 16.23
N GLY A 83 -10.79 0.53 15.21
CA GLY A 83 -11.99 0.45 14.39
C GLY A 83 -11.74 -0.19 13.03
N ASP A 84 -12.83 -0.34 12.28
CA ASP A 84 -12.81 -0.78 10.90
C ASP A 84 -12.68 0.42 9.97
N TYR A 85 -11.76 0.32 9.02
CA TYR A 85 -11.48 1.34 8.01
C TYR A 85 -11.83 0.76 6.64
N PRO A 86 -13.01 1.10 6.05
CA PRO A 86 -13.42 0.62 4.75
C PRO A 86 -12.40 0.93 3.64
N ALA A 87 -12.45 0.16 2.56
CA ALA A 87 -11.70 0.50 1.34
C ALA A 87 -12.20 1.85 0.80
N GLY A 88 -11.29 2.75 0.45
CA GLY A 88 -11.66 4.04 -0.12
C GLY A 88 -10.65 5.15 0.12
N SER A 89 -11.08 6.37 -0.22
CA SER A 89 -10.27 7.58 -0.04
C SER A 89 -10.49 8.20 1.32
N TYR A 90 -9.40 8.70 1.88
CA TYR A 90 -9.30 9.38 3.16
C TYR A 90 -8.63 10.74 2.98
N LEU A 91 -9.04 11.68 3.83
CA LEU A 91 -8.51 13.03 3.96
C LEU A 91 -7.99 13.19 5.38
N LEU A 92 -6.68 13.36 5.51
CA LEU A 92 -6.04 13.83 6.73
C LEU A 92 -5.97 15.35 6.68
N LYS A 93 -6.82 16.01 7.45
CA LYS A 93 -6.84 17.46 7.58
C LYS A 93 -5.95 17.88 8.72
N PHE A 94 -5.16 18.91 8.51
CA PHE A 94 -4.32 19.50 9.54
C PHE A 94 -4.58 20.99 9.69
N ARG A 95 -4.46 21.45 10.92
CA ARG A 95 -4.28 22.86 11.24
C ARG A 95 -3.15 22.94 12.25
N VAL A 96 -2.10 23.69 11.93
CA VAL A 96 -0.95 23.88 12.81
C VAL A 96 -0.63 25.36 12.98
N VAL A 97 0.09 25.71 14.04
CA VAL A 97 0.64 27.05 14.26
C VAL A 97 2.15 26.93 14.30
N SER A 98 2.80 27.55 13.32
CA SER A 98 4.25 27.58 13.20
C SER A 98 4.91 28.51 14.22
N ALA A 99 6.23 28.39 14.37
CA ALA A 99 7.05 29.20 15.27
C ALA A 99 6.94 30.72 15.02
N ASP A 100 6.54 31.13 13.81
CA ASP A 100 6.28 32.53 13.46
C ASP A 100 4.89 33.05 13.91
N GLY A 101 4.06 32.16 14.47
CA GLY A 101 2.73 32.45 15.01
C GLY A 101 1.59 32.41 14.00
N HIS A 102 1.84 32.07 12.73
CA HIS A 102 0.77 31.98 11.73
C HIS A 102 0.12 30.59 11.73
N PRO A 103 -1.22 30.51 11.68
CA PRO A 103 -1.89 29.23 11.47
C PRO A 103 -1.77 28.81 10.00
N VAL A 104 -1.36 27.56 9.78
CA VAL A 104 -1.35 26.89 8.48
C VAL A 104 -2.38 25.77 8.51
N SER A 105 -3.09 25.57 7.41
CA SER A 105 -4.06 24.49 7.28
C SER A 105 -3.97 23.85 5.90
N GLY A 106 -4.31 22.57 5.83
CA GLY A 106 -4.30 21.83 4.59
C GLY A 106 -4.87 20.44 4.75
N GLU A 107 -4.86 19.70 3.65
CA GLU A 107 -5.42 18.36 3.57
C GLU A 107 -4.47 17.46 2.78
N ILE A 108 -4.34 16.22 3.23
CA ILE A 108 -3.55 15.17 2.58
C ILE A 108 -4.50 14.06 2.19
N SER A 109 -4.55 13.73 0.90
CA SER A 109 -5.38 12.63 0.40
C SER A 109 -4.59 11.33 0.44
N PHE A 110 -5.21 10.22 0.84
CA PHE A 110 -4.64 8.87 0.68
C PHE A 110 -5.78 7.86 0.52
N SER A 111 -5.47 6.60 0.19
CA SER A 111 -6.50 5.58 0.00
C SER A 111 -6.10 4.20 0.53
N THR A 112 -7.09 3.41 0.94
CA THR A 112 -6.93 2.00 1.28
C THR A 112 -7.52 1.12 0.17
N GLN A 113 -6.82 0.05 -0.22
CA GLN A 113 -7.28 -0.85 -1.29
C GLN A 113 -8.33 -1.86 -0.82
N SER A 114 -8.36 -2.14 0.49
CA SER A 114 -9.26 -3.10 1.12
C SER A 114 -9.68 -2.58 2.47
N ALA A 115 -10.79 -3.12 3.00
CA ALA A 115 -11.17 -2.86 4.38
C ALA A 115 -10.03 -3.33 5.30
N THR A 116 -9.66 -2.49 6.25
CA THR A 116 -8.47 -2.70 7.06
C THR A 116 -8.71 -2.28 8.51
N THR A 117 -7.80 -2.71 9.39
CA THR A 117 -7.74 -2.30 10.79
C THR A 117 -6.37 -1.70 11.06
N ILE A 118 -6.20 -1.05 12.21
CA ILE A 118 -4.92 -0.47 12.59
C ILE A 118 -3.85 -1.54 12.70
N GLY A 119 -2.69 -1.30 12.07
CA GLY A 119 -1.49 -2.06 12.34
C GLY A 119 -1.57 -3.53 11.92
N ALA A 120 -2.55 -3.90 11.09
CA ALA A 120 -2.52 -5.17 10.39
C ALA A 120 -1.20 -5.24 9.61
N MET A 121 -0.29 -6.10 10.04
CA MET A 121 0.91 -6.42 9.26
C MET A 121 0.46 -7.17 8.01
N PRO A 122 1.22 -7.10 6.90
CA PRO A 122 1.05 -8.03 5.80
C PRO A 122 1.00 -9.44 6.39
N SER A 123 -0.15 -10.11 6.27
CA SER A 123 -0.13 -11.56 6.43
C SER A 123 0.82 -12.04 5.35
N GLU A 124 1.97 -12.61 5.73
CA GLU A 124 2.81 -13.34 4.77
C GLU A 124 1.88 -14.20 3.92
N PRO A 125 2.05 -14.24 2.59
CA PRO A 125 1.19 -15.05 1.75
C PRO A 125 1.19 -16.44 2.37
N VAL A 126 0.00 -16.92 2.76
CA VAL A 126 -0.20 -18.32 3.11
C VAL A 126 0.23 -19.11 1.88
N THR A 127 1.50 -19.48 1.87
CA THR A 127 1.98 -20.58 1.06
C THR A 127 1.23 -21.76 1.64
N THR A 128 0.08 -22.07 1.04
CA THR A 128 -0.45 -23.43 1.09
C THR A 128 0.70 -24.28 0.59
N SER A 129 1.52 -24.79 1.51
CA SER A 129 2.38 -25.93 1.25
C SER A 129 1.40 -27.01 0.85
N TYR A 130 1.26 -27.20 -0.46
CA TYR A 130 0.82 -28.46 -1.00
C TYR A 130 1.78 -29.50 -0.42
N VAL A 131 1.34 -30.18 0.63
CA VAL A 131 1.95 -31.42 1.08
C VAL A 131 1.57 -32.41 -0.01
N PRO A 132 2.48 -32.86 -0.88
CA PRO A 132 2.18 -34.03 -1.69
C PRO A 132 1.88 -35.16 -0.71
N GLU A 133 0.67 -35.72 -0.77
CA GLU A 133 0.40 -36.99 -0.09
C GLU A 133 1.49 -38.00 -0.51
N PRO A 134 2.06 -38.76 0.43
CA PRO A 134 2.95 -39.86 0.07
C PRO A 134 2.12 -40.85 -0.73
N VAL A 135 2.36 -40.88 -2.04
CA VAL A 135 1.83 -41.92 -2.91
C VAL A 135 2.45 -43.24 -2.48
N ASP A 136 1.65 -44.07 -1.80
CA ASP A 136 1.99 -45.47 -1.57
C ASP A 136 2.23 -46.13 -2.93
N SER A 137 3.50 -46.43 -3.19
CA SER A 137 3.91 -47.20 -4.36
C SER A 137 3.46 -48.65 -4.18
N SER A 138 2.27 -48.95 -4.71
CA SER A 138 1.91 -50.30 -5.10
C SER A 138 1.50 -50.32 -6.56
N THR A 139 2.50 -50.64 -7.40
CA THR A 139 2.39 -51.46 -8.62
C THR A 139 1.41 -51.01 -9.71
N ASN A 140 2.02 -50.69 -10.87
CA ASN A 140 1.49 -50.54 -12.23
C ASN A 140 1.31 -49.12 -12.76
N THR A 141 1.88 -48.93 -13.95
CA THR A 141 1.76 -47.78 -14.87
C THR A 141 2.93 -46.80 -14.83
N LEU A 142 4.16 -47.34 -14.74
CA LEU A 142 5.37 -46.73 -15.30
C LEU A 142 5.35 -46.79 -16.85
N LEU A 143 4.27 -46.35 -17.47
CA LEU A 143 4.08 -46.28 -18.91
C LEU A 143 3.20 -45.04 -19.15
N PHE A 144 3.80 -43.89 -19.47
CA PHE A 144 3.22 -42.81 -20.30
C PHE A 144 4.08 -41.53 -20.34
N ILE A 145 5.26 -41.48 -19.70
CA ILE A 145 6.16 -40.28 -19.78
C ILE A 145 7.28 -40.40 -20.84
N LEU A 146 7.25 -41.42 -21.71
CA LEU A 146 8.20 -41.50 -22.86
C LEU A 146 7.52 -41.87 -24.18
N GLY A 147 6.26 -41.44 -24.38
CA GLY A 147 5.48 -41.69 -25.61
C GLY A 147 5.48 -40.56 -26.64
N GLY A 148 6.17 -39.44 -26.37
CA GLY A 148 6.14 -38.24 -27.23
C GLY A 148 7.37 -38.01 -28.10
N LEU A 149 8.44 -38.81 -27.93
CA LEU A 149 9.73 -38.62 -28.62
C LEU A 149 10.26 -39.93 -29.22
N MET A 150 9.41 -40.70 -29.92
CA MET A 150 9.85 -41.86 -30.72
C MET A 150 8.91 -42.17 -31.92
N LEU A 151 8.06 -41.22 -32.31
CA LEU A 151 7.13 -41.36 -33.44
C LEU A 151 7.71 -40.85 -34.78
N LEU A 152 9.04 -40.68 -34.87
CA LEU A 152 9.73 -40.25 -36.10
C LEU A 152 10.72 -41.28 -36.68
N VAL A 153 10.97 -42.42 -36.02
CA VAL A 153 11.96 -43.42 -36.50
C VAL A 153 11.32 -44.75 -36.93
N GLY A 154 10.10 -45.07 -36.49
CA GLY A 154 9.42 -46.34 -36.81
C GLY A 154 8.76 -46.42 -38.19
N ILE A 155 8.57 -45.30 -38.89
CA ILE A 155 7.88 -45.26 -40.21
C ILE A 155 8.82 -45.67 -41.37
N LEU A 156 10.14 -45.78 -41.14
CA LEU A 156 11.10 -46.04 -42.21
C LEU A 156 11.55 -47.52 -42.36
N PHE A 157 11.20 -48.44 -41.46
CA PHE A 157 11.82 -49.80 -41.45
C PHE A 157 10.88 -51.02 -41.49
N GLY A 158 9.56 -50.83 -41.62
CA GLY A 158 8.58 -51.93 -41.51
C GLY A 158 7.99 -52.47 -42.82
N ILE A 159 8.54 -52.15 -43.99
CA ILE A 159 8.12 -52.75 -45.27
C ILE A 159 8.78 -54.12 -45.44
N LYS A 160 8.16 -55.20 -44.95
CA LYS A 160 8.23 -56.56 -45.53
C LYS A 160 7.34 -57.47 -44.68
N GLY A 161 6.18 -57.87 -45.17
CA GLY A 161 5.98 -59.23 -45.71
C GLY A 161 5.63 -60.21 -44.60
N LYS A 162 4.74 -61.19 -44.72
CA LYS A 162 3.97 -61.76 -45.81
C LYS A 162 3.05 -62.75 -45.08
N ARG A 163 1.78 -62.79 -45.50
CA ARG A 163 1.03 -64.03 -45.83
C ARG A 163 0.97 -65.13 -44.74
N GLY A 164 -0.25 -65.29 -44.22
CA GLY A 164 -1.07 -66.41 -44.67
C GLY A 164 -1.29 -67.59 -43.72
N THR A 165 -2.58 -67.94 -43.58
CA THR A 165 -3.15 -69.30 -43.38
C THR A 165 -2.84 -69.93 -42.00
N TRP A 166 -3.67 -70.73 -41.31
CA TRP A 166 -4.89 -71.49 -41.62
C TRP A 166 -5.54 -71.96 -40.29
N ARG A 167 -6.88 -72.12 -40.28
CA ARG A 167 -7.72 -73.12 -39.58
C ARG A 167 -7.52 -73.45 -38.08
N LYS A 168 -8.63 -73.48 -37.33
CA LYS A 168 -9.50 -74.66 -37.20
C LYS A 168 -10.97 -74.22 -37.14
#